data_AF-A0A9N7N1E3-F1
#
_entry.id   AF-A0A9N7N1E3-F1
#
_cell.length_a   1.000
_cell.length_b   1.000
_cell.length_c   1.000
_cell.angle_alpha   90.00
_cell.angle_beta   90.00
_cell.angle_gamma   90.00
#
_symmetry.space_group_name_H-M   'P 1'
#
loop_
_entity.id
_entity.type
_entity.pdbx_description
1 polymer ?
#
loop_
_entity_poly.entity_id
_entity_poly.type
_entity_poly.pdbx_seq_one_letter_code
_entity_poly.pdbx_strand_id
1 'polypeptide(L)'
;MNNLLDASQSPSYVVERAFQDGIKHVIVAKDGMHTKHFVELVAETVVKSGLLNELLQVQKLDAFDVVSKPCMGEKLKVVSDYLISATGKDLSLMISFRTRRNSDPASHHVVFLESTNQAFDYKASLIDLDMKPLKKMKHYYELDQ
;
A
#
# COMPACT_ATOMS: atom_id res chain seq x y z
N MET A 1 40.64 -24.39 17.11
CA MET A 1 40.18 -23.03 16.76
C MET A 1 38.77 -23.17 16.22
N ASN A 2 37.77 -22.81 17.02
CA ASN A 2 36.38 -22.81 16.56
C ASN A 2 36.18 -21.59 15.66
N ASN A 3 35.83 -21.82 14.39
CA ASN A 3 35.40 -20.77 13.49
C ASN A 3 34.08 -20.20 14.01
N LEU A 4 34.18 -19.04 14.67
CA LEU A 4 33.05 -18.21 15.00
C LEU A 4 32.49 -17.69 13.65
N LEU A 5 31.39 -18.29 13.19
CA LEU A 5 30.63 -17.75 12.07
C LEU A 5 30.22 -16.32 12.46
N ASP A 6 30.80 -15.34 11.80
CA ASP A 6 30.46 -13.93 11.97
C ASP A 6 29.02 -13.73 11.51
N ALA A 7 28.10 -13.66 12.47
CA ALA A 7 26.66 -13.47 12.23
C ALA A 7 26.35 -12.21 11.39
N SER A 8 27.31 -11.29 11.28
CA SER A 8 27.23 -10.09 10.45
C SER A 8 27.39 -10.35 8.94
N GLN A 9 27.59 -11.60 8.51
CA GLN A 9 27.70 -11.99 7.10
C GLN A 9 26.49 -12.80 6.59
N SER A 10 25.44 -12.99 7.40
CA SER A 10 24.24 -13.68 6.91
C SER A 10 23.54 -12.84 5.82
N PRO A 11 22.98 -13.44 4.75
CA PRO A 11 22.32 -12.70 3.68
C PRO A 11 21.19 -11.78 4.18
N SER A 12 20.44 -12.24 5.19
CA SER A 12 19.37 -11.46 5.82
C SER A 12 19.90 -10.19 6.47
N TYR A 13 21.03 -10.28 7.17
CA TYR A 13 21.66 -9.13 7.82
C TYR A 13 22.22 -8.12 6.81
N VAL A 14 22.80 -8.59 5.71
CA VAL A 14 23.32 -7.73 4.65
C VAL A 14 22.19 -6.94 3.99
N VAL A 15 21.04 -7.58 3.72
CA VAL A 15 19.86 -6.91 3.14
C VAL A 15 19.30 -5.86 4.10
N GLU A 16 19.13 -6.20 5.38
CA GLU A 16 18.61 -5.26 6.38
C GLU A 16 19.52 -4.05 6.55
N ARG A 17 20.84 -4.28 6.64
CA ARG A 17 21.83 -3.20 6.73
C ARG A 17 21.79 -2.29 5.50
N ALA A 18 21.77 -2.86 4.30
CA ALA A 18 21.71 -2.08 3.06
C ALA A 18 20.45 -1.20 2.98
N PHE A 19 19.31 -1.74 3.44
CA PHE A 19 18.07 -0.97 3.53
C PHE A 19 18.19 0.19 4.53
N GLN A 20 18.65 -0.08 5.76
CA GLN A 20 18.86 0.93 6.80
C GLN A 20 19.81 2.05 6.32
N ASP A 21 20.91 1.68 5.67
CA ASP A 21 21.86 2.63 5.06
C ASP A 21 21.22 3.46 3.93
N GLY A 22 20.32 2.86 3.15
CA GLY A 22 19.57 3.54 2.10
C GLY A 22 18.63 4.62 2.63
N ILE A 23 18.03 4.44 3.81
CA ILE A 23 17.03 5.37 4.37
C ILE A 23 17.59 6.36 5.40
N LYS A 24 18.84 6.24 5.84
CA LYS A 24 19.45 7.10 6.86
C LYS A 24 19.47 8.60 6.55
N HIS A 25 19.43 8.96 5.27
CA HIS A 25 19.42 10.35 4.82
C HIS A 25 18.00 10.93 4.69
N VAL A 26 16.98 10.06 4.77
CA VAL A 26 15.56 10.42 4.71
C VAL A 26 15.02 10.59 6.13
N ILE A 27 15.35 9.64 7.01
CA ILE A 27 14.90 9.59 8.39
C ILE A 27 16.09 9.86 9.32
N VAL A 28 15.98 10.89 10.14
CA VAL A 28 16.97 11.25 11.16
C VAL A 28 16.63 10.48 12.43
N ALA A 29 17.34 9.37 12.66
CA ALA A 29 17.15 8.53 13.84
C ALA A 29 18.49 7.96 14.33
N LYS A 30 18.47 7.29 15.49
CA LYS A 30 19.62 6.51 15.98
C LYS A 30 19.84 5.28 15.08
N ASP A 31 21.08 4.81 14.99
CA ASP A 31 21.40 3.58 14.26
C ASP A 31 20.54 2.40 14.75
N GLY A 32 20.05 1.61 13.79
CA GLY A 32 19.10 0.52 14.03
C GLY A 32 17.62 0.94 14.10
N MET A 33 17.30 2.24 14.24
CA MET A 33 15.93 2.71 14.38
C MET A 33 15.26 3.14 13.07
N HIS A 34 15.99 3.26 11.96
CA HIS A 34 15.45 3.83 10.72
C HIS A 34 14.32 2.97 10.14
N THR A 35 14.46 1.64 10.12
CA THR A 35 13.38 0.75 9.63
C THR A 35 12.10 0.91 10.45
N LYS A 36 12.21 1.03 11.79
CA LYS A 36 11.05 1.24 12.67
C LYS A 36 10.31 2.53 12.29
N HIS A 37 11.03 3.63 12.18
CA HIS A 37 10.45 4.93 11.85
C HIS A 37 9.96 4.99 10.39
N PHE A 38 10.56 4.22 9.48
CA PHE A 38 10.06 4.09 8.11
C PHE A 38 8.70 3.39 8.08
N VAL A 39 8.54 2.29 8.83
CA VAL A 39 7.26 1.60 8.97
C VAL A 39 6.20 2.52 9.59
N GLU A 40 6.58 3.29 10.63
CA GLU A 40 5.72 4.30 11.26
C GLU A 40 5.27 5.37 10.25
N LEU A 41 6.20 5.92 9.47
CA LEU A 41 5.92 6.89 8.40
C LEU A 41 4.92 6.35 7.38
N VAL A 42 5.13 5.11 6.91
CA VAL A 42 4.21 4.45 5.96
C VAL A 42 2.83 4.25 6.58
N ALA A 43 2.77 3.73 7.82
CA ALA A 43 1.52 3.48 8.51
C ALA A 43 0.71 4.76 8.73
N GLU A 44 1.34 5.83 9.23
CA GLU A 44 0.67 7.12 9.41
C GLU A 44 0.17 7.68 8.08
N THR A 45 0.95 7.54 7.01
CA THR A 45 0.57 8.04 5.69
C THR A 45 -0.62 7.28 5.11
N VAL A 46 -0.63 5.95 5.26
CA VAL A 46 -1.76 5.12 4.84
C VAL A 46 -3.03 5.54 5.58
N VAL A 47 -2.98 5.69 6.90
CA VAL A 47 -4.13 6.12 7.72
C VAL A 47 -4.58 7.53 7.33
N LYS A 48 -3.65 8.49 7.25
CA LYS A 48 -3.95 9.90 6.97
C LYS A 48 -4.47 10.12 5.55
N SER A 49 -4.05 9.29 4.59
CA SER A 49 -4.48 9.41 3.20
C SER A 49 -5.96 9.06 3.00
N GLY A 50 -6.53 8.20 3.85
CA GLY A 50 -7.90 7.70 3.70
C GLY A 50 -8.13 6.77 2.49
N LEU A 51 -7.13 6.55 1.64
CA LEU A 51 -7.27 5.83 0.37
C LEU A 51 -7.76 4.39 0.54
N LEU A 52 -7.34 3.71 1.61
CA LEU A 52 -7.80 2.35 1.88
C LEU A 52 -9.30 2.29 2.25
N ASN A 53 -9.89 3.36 2.79
CA ASN A 53 -11.32 3.42 3.07
C ASN A 53 -12.14 3.57 1.78
N GLU A 54 -11.63 4.36 0.83
CA GLU A 54 -12.24 4.51 -0.50
C GLU A 54 -12.12 3.19 -1.28
N LEU A 55 -10.93 2.58 -1.29
CA LEU A 55 -10.71 1.29 -1.92
C LEU A 55 -11.61 0.19 -1.36
N LEU A 56 -11.80 0.16 -0.04
CA LEU A 56 -12.68 -0.80 0.62
C LEU A 56 -14.14 -0.65 0.15
N GLN A 57 -14.61 0.56 -0.14
CA GLN A 57 -15.96 0.76 -0.68
C GLN A 57 -16.11 0.17 -2.09
N VAL A 58 -15.08 0.29 -2.93
CA VAL A 58 -15.03 -0.31 -4.27
C VAL A 58 -15.02 -1.84 -4.17
N GLN A 59 -14.22 -2.40 -3.26
CA GLN A 59 -14.14 -3.85 -3.06
C GLN A 59 -15.47 -4.45 -2.57
N LYS A 60 -16.32 -3.69 -1.87
CA LYS A 60 -17.63 -4.17 -1.39
C LYS A 60 -18.71 -4.28 -2.49
N LEU A 61 -18.41 -3.84 -3.72
CA LEU A 61 -19.38 -3.89 -4.83
C LEU A 61 -19.74 -5.33 -5.25
N ASP A 62 -18.91 -6.33 -4.95
CA ASP A 62 -19.18 -7.74 -5.23
C ASP A 62 -20.00 -8.45 -4.14
N ALA A 63 -20.42 -7.75 -3.08
CA ALA A 63 -21.26 -8.31 -2.01
C ALA A 63 -22.71 -8.60 -2.44
N PHE A 64 -23.07 -8.31 -3.70
CA PHE A 64 -24.34 -8.72 -4.26
C PHE A 64 -24.36 -10.21 -4.55
N ASP A 65 -25.17 -10.93 -3.79
CA ASP A 65 -25.45 -12.35 -4.03
C ASP A 65 -26.07 -12.52 -5.43
N VAL A 66 -25.30 -13.12 -6.34
CA VAL A 66 -25.68 -13.46 -7.72
C VAL A 66 -26.96 -14.32 -7.76
N VAL A 67 -27.34 -14.94 -6.64
CA VAL A 67 -28.54 -15.77 -6.47
C VAL A 67 -29.85 -14.94 -6.49
N SER A 68 -29.79 -13.64 -6.17
CA SER A 68 -30.97 -12.77 -6.18
C SER A 68 -31.36 -12.38 -7.62
N LYS A 69 -32.08 -13.25 -8.33
CA LYS A 69 -32.52 -13.12 -9.75
C LYS A 69 -32.90 -11.67 -10.14
N PRO A 70 -31.97 -10.89 -10.74
CA PRO A 70 -32.22 -9.51 -11.11
C PRO A 70 -32.89 -9.43 -12.49
N CYS A 71 -33.62 -8.35 -12.79
CA CYS A 71 -34.04 -8.05 -14.15
C CYS A 71 -32.80 -7.86 -15.07
N MET A 72 -32.96 -7.94 -16.40
CA MET A 72 -31.82 -7.94 -17.32
C MET A 72 -30.90 -6.70 -17.16
N GLY A 73 -31.47 -5.53 -16.86
CA GLY A 73 -30.70 -4.31 -16.56
C GLY A 73 -29.89 -4.42 -15.27
N GLU A 74 -30.45 -5.06 -14.25
CA GLU A 74 -29.78 -5.30 -12.97
C GLU A 74 -28.67 -6.37 -13.09
N LYS A 75 -28.79 -7.34 -14.01
CA LYS A 75 -27.75 -8.35 -14.27
C LYS A 75 -26.46 -7.73 -14.83
N LEU A 76 -26.59 -6.80 -15.79
CA LEU A 76 -25.43 -6.10 -16.35
C LEU A 76 -24.71 -5.26 -15.30
N LYS A 77 -25.48 -4.63 -14.40
CA LYS A 77 -24.94 -3.87 -13.29
C LYS A 77 -24.18 -4.75 -12.31
N VAL A 78 -24.74 -5.89 -11.90
CA VAL A 78 -24.06 -6.85 -11.01
C VAL A 78 -22.73 -7.33 -11.60
N VAL A 79 -22.71 -7.65 -12.90
CA VAL A 79 -21.47 -8.08 -13.58
C VAL A 79 -20.43 -6.94 -13.62
N SER A 80 -20.87 -5.71 -13.91
CA SER A 80 -20.00 -4.54 -13.91
C SER A 80 -19.40 -4.28 -12.52
N ASP A 81 -20.24 -4.28 -11.49
CA ASP A 81 -19.86 -4.04 -10.09
C ASP A 81 -18.87 -5.11 -9.60
N TYR A 82 -19.08 -6.38 -9.99
CA TYR A 82 -18.14 -7.47 -9.71
C TYR A 82 -16.77 -7.24 -10.37
N LEU A 83 -16.71 -6.89 -11.66
CA LEU A 83 -15.43 -6.66 -12.35
C LEU A 83 -14.68 -5.44 -11.79
N ILE A 84 -15.40 -4.41 -11.36
CA ILE A 84 -14.83 -3.25 -10.67
C ILE A 84 -14.24 -3.67 -9.32
N SER A 85 -14.98 -4.43 -8.51
CA SER A 85 -14.47 -4.97 -7.24
C SER A 85 -13.24 -5.85 -7.44
N ALA A 86 -13.29 -6.79 -8.40
CA ALA A 86 -12.16 -7.66 -8.72
C ALA A 86 -10.92 -6.88 -9.19
N THR A 87 -11.11 -5.73 -9.86
CA THR A 87 -10.00 -4.81 -10.19
C THR A 87 -9.46 -4.14 -8.93
N GLY A 88 -10.34 -3.69 -8.02
CA GLY A 88 -9.97 -3.10 -6.73
C GLY A 88 -9.27 -4.06 -5.75
N LYS A 89 -9.44 -5.38 -5.88
CA LYS A 89 -8.73 -6.38 -5.07
C LYS A 89 -7.29 -6.63 -5.56
N ASP A 90 -7.02 -6.40 -6.85
CA ASP A 90 -5.77 -6.75 -7.52
C ASP A 90 -4.90 -5.53 -7.92
N LEU A 91 -5.13 -4.37 -7.31
CA LEU A 91 -4.37 -3.16 -7.59
C LEU A 91 -3.22 -2.93 -6.60
N SER A 92 -2.30 -2.02 -6.97
CA SER A 92 -1.17 -1.65 -6.12
C SER A 92 -1.31 -0.20 -5.61
N LEU A 93 -0.89 0.05 -4.37
CA LEU A 93 -0.77 1.40 -3.80
C LEU A 93 0.70 1.82 -3.79
N MET A 94 1.03 2.90 -4.49
CA MET A 94 2.36 3.49 -4.48
C MET A 94 2.35 4.78 -3.65
N ILE A 95 3.26 4.86 -2.67
CA ILE A 95 3.44 6.04 -1.83
C ILE A 95 4.85 6.60 -2.05
N SER A 96 4.93 7.87 -2.44
CA SER A 96 6.17 8.61 -2.61
C SER A 96 6.35 9.61 -1.48
N PHE A 97 7.57 9.71 -0.95
CA PHE A 97 7.91 10.61 0.15
C PHE A 97 8.99 11.61 -0.27
N ARG A 98 8.89 12.82 0.29
CA ARG A 98 9.95 13.83 0.25
C ARG A 98 10.08 14.46 1.63
N THR A 99 11.29 14.45 2.18
CA THR A 99 11.60 15.18 3.42
C THR A 99 11.35 16.66 3.22
N ARG A 100 10.55 17.25 4.12
CA ARG A 100 10.21 18.67 4.08
C ARG A 100 11.27 19.50 4.82
N ARG A 101 11.62 20.65 4.25
CA ARG A 101 12.46 21.68 4.86
C ARG A 101 11.62 22.91 5.21
N ASN A 102 12.09 23.72 6.16
CA ASN A 102 11.39 24.94 6.57
C ASN A 102 11.14 25.95 5.42
N SER A 103 11.93 25.88 4.36
CA SER A 103 11.80 26.73 3.17
C SER A 103 10.83 26.20 2.12
N ASP A 104 10.31 24.98 2.29
CA ASP A 104 9.40 24.38 1.30
C ASP A 104 8.02 25.06 1.37
N PRO A 105 7.33 25.22 0.22
CA PRO A 105 6.01 25.81 0.17
C PRO A 105 4.98 24.95 0.92
N ALA A 106 3.87 25.57 1.34
CA ALA A 106 2.76 24.86 1.94
C ALA A 106 2.19 23.81 0.97
N SER A 107 1.99 22.59 1.46
CA SER A 107 1.34 21.50 0.73
C SER A 107 0.30 20.83 1.63
N HIS A 108 -0.75 20.27 1.01
CA HIS A 108 -1.88 19.64 1.71
C HIS A 108 -1.60 18.18 2.08
N HIS A 109 -0.66 17.50 1.40
CA HIS A 109 -0.35 16.08 1.62
C HIS A 109 0.92 15.94 2.43
N VAL A 110 0.77 16.08 3.74
CA VAL A 110 1.89 16.14 4.69
C VAL A 110 1.64 15.21 5.83
N VAL A 111 2.64 14.46 6.23
CA VAL A 111 2.65 13.66 7.45
C VAL A 111 3.77 14.17 8.35
N PHE A 112 3.49 14.27 9.64
CA PHE A 112 4.46 14.71 10.64
C PHE A 112 4.69 13.56 11.60
N LEU A 113 5.91 13.06 11.61
CA LEU A 113 6.31 11.91 12.39
C LEU A 113 6.85 12.38 13.74
N GLU A 114 6.04 12.29 14.78
CA GLU A 114 6.37 12.81 16.12
C GLU A 114 7.65 12.18 16.69
N SER A 115 7.86 10.89 16.44
CA SER A 115 8.98 10.11 16.97
C SER A 115 10.35 10.56 16.48
N THR A 116 10.41 11.25 15.34
CA THR A 116 11.64 11.83 14.76
C THR A 116 11.60 13.35 14.65
N ASN A 117 10.45 13.97 14.98
CA ASN A 117 10.19 15.39 14.81
C ASN A 117 10.45 15.86 13.37
N GLN A 118 10.09 15.04 12.38
CA GLN A 118 10.26 15.32 10.95
C GLN A 118 8.92 15.41 10.23
N ALA A 119 8.84 16.28 9.22
CA ALA A 119 7.71 16.35 8.30
C ALA A 119 8.09 15.80 6.92
N PHE A 120 7.13 15.14 6.28
CA PHE A 120 7.29 14.58 4.94
C PHE A 120 6.11 15.01 4.07
N ASP A 121 6.42 15.54 2.90
CA ASP A 121 5.48 15.60 1.79
C ASP A 121 5.26 14.19 1.26
N TYR A 122 4.01 13.84 0.96
CA TYR A 122 3.70 12.56 0.35
C TYR A 122 2.78 12.70 -0.86
N LYS A 123 2.89 11.72 -1.77
CA LYS A 123 1.90 11.48 -2.82
C LYS A 123 1.57 9.99 -2.81
N ALA A 124 0.29 9.66 -2.72
CA ALA A 124 -0.19 8.30 -2.80
C ALA A 124 -1.00 8.13 -4.09
N SER A 125 -0.85 6.98 -4.77
CA SER A 125 -1.50 6.72 -6.05
C SER A 125 -1.82 5.23 -6.19
N LEU A 126 -3.03 4.93 -6.67
CA LEU A 126 -3.41 3.57 -7.09
C LEU A 126 -2.91 3.33 -8.52
N ILE A 127 -2.26 2.20 -8.74
CA ILE A 127 -1.77 1.75 -10.05
C ILE A 127 -2.33 0.35 -10.36
N ASP A 128 -2.15 -0.12 -11.59
CA ASP A 128 -2.69 -1.40 -12.07
C ASP A 128 -4.23 -1.45 -12.15
N LEU A 129 -4.85 -0.35 -12.61
CA LEU A 129 -6.31 -0.19 -12.72
C LEU A 129 -6.91 -0.82 -14.00
N ASP A 130 -6.24 -1.81 -14.58
CA ASP A 130 -6.72 -2.47 -15.78
C ASP A 130 -7.94 -3.34 -15.47
N MET A 131 -9.07 -3.00 -16.10
CA MET A 131 -10.33 -3.69 -15.85
C MET A 131 -10.21 -5.19 -16.11
N LYS A 132 -10.67 -5.99 -15.15
CA LYS A 132 -10.68 -7.45 -15.29
C LYS A 132 -11.55 -7.86 -16.49
N PRO A 133 -11.08 -8.77 -17.36
CA PRO A 133 -11.83 -9.15 -18.55
C PRO A 133 -13.03 -10.04 -18.18
N LEU A 134 -14.21 -9.72 -18.71
CA LEU A 134 -15.46 -10.47 -18.49
C LEU A 134 -15.32 -11.98 -18.72
N LYS A 135 -14.53 -12.39 -19.74
CA LYS A 135 -14.31 -13.80 -20.08
C LYS A 135 -13.70 -14.62 -18.93
N LYS A 136 -13.03 -13.97 -17.97
CA LYS A 136 -12.41 -14.62 -16.81
C LYS A 136 -13.31 -14.65 -15.57
N MET A 137 -14.54 -14.11 -15.64
CA MET A 137 -15.44 -14.04 -14.49
C MET A 137 -15.72 -15.41 -13.85
N LYS A 138 -15.98 -16.45 -14.66
CA LYS A 138 -16.17 -17.82 -14.16
C LYS A 138 -14.94 -18.33 -13.40
N HIS A 139 -13.75 -18.04 -13.93
CA HIS A 139 -12.49 -18.42 -13.31
C HIS A 139 -12.25 -17.69 -11.99
N TYR A 140 -12.55 -16.38 -11.91
CA TYR A 140 -12.44 -15.62 -10.67
C TYR A 140 -13.44 -16.08 -9.61
N TYR A 141 -14.68 -16.40 -10.02
CA TYR A 141 -15.67 -16.96 -9.11
C TYR A 141 -15.26 -18.32 -8.54
N GLU A 142 -14.65 -19.19 -9.37
CA GLU A 142 -14.15 -20.50 -8.93
C GLU A 142 -12.95 -20.40 -7.97
N LEU A 143 -12.14 -19.33 -8.05
CA LEU A 143 -11.02 -19.08 -7.13
C LEU A 143 -11.45 -18.44 -5.80
N ASP A 144 -12.60 -17.77 -5.77
CA ASP A 144 -13.16 -17.08 -4.59
C ASP A 144 -13.98 -18.04 -3.69
N GLN A 145 -14.20 -19.29 -4.13
CA GLN A 145 -14.79 -20.41 -3.36
C GLN A 145 -13.72 -21.21 -2.61
#